data_AF-A0A7C1EQB5-F1
#
_entry.id   AF-A0A7C1EQB5-F1
#
_cell.length_a   1.000
_cell.length_b   1.000
_cell.length_c   1.000
_cell.angle_alpha   90.00
_cell.angle_beta   90.00
_cell.angle_gamma   90.00
#
_symmetry.space_group_name_H-M   'P 1'
#
loop_
_entity.id
_entity.type
_entity.pdbx_description
1 polymer ?
#
loop_
_entity_poly.entity_id
_entity_poly.type
_entity_poly.pdbx_seq_one_letter_code
_entity_poly.pdbx_strand_id
1 'polypeptide(L)'
;MRRGAFWNGLALCAASFVWAACAGPTATFPPPLTPSVTPSFTVTASPTANPTATATAEPPTPTVAPSPTPLVTPITAAGLKFRAPVEAAQAWNTTIRFLESAAFETYAGETLSQAGQTYAYTIQLAWDEELMWANGWCAATPEQLEAEWATISMVFSVNGEPVADEFLAVYEAQGAQMFCRWRYAVVSGWPAGVTQLSTAVTLAQPITDETRTYPAGTHVYQYQVERP
;
A
#
# COMPACT_ATOMS: atom_id res chain seq x y z
N MET A 1 -29.39 -5.65 -34.57
CA MET A 1 -29.50 -6.92 -33.81
C MET A 1 -28.45 -6.87 -32.72
N ARG A 2 -28.74 -6.27 -31.55
CA ARG A 2 -29.18 -6.89 -30.28
C ARG A 2 -28.27 -8.00 -29.74
N ARG A 3 -27.49 -7.62 -28.70
CA ARG A 3 -27.15 -8.29 -27.42
C ARG A 3 -25.89 -7.56 -26.91
N GLY A 4 -25.85 -6.77 -25.84
CA GLY A 4 -26.60 -6.81 -24.58
C GLY A 4 -25.79 -7.63 -23.56
N ALA A 5 -24.83 -7.00 -22.88
CA ALA A 5 -24.11 -7.60 -21.76
C ALA A 5 -24.08 -6.59 -20.59
N PHE A 6 -24.89 -6.91 -19.59
CA PHE A 6 -24.94 -6.30 -18.26
C PHE A 6 -23.58 -6.50 -17.56
N TRP A 7 -23.03 -5.43 -16.98
CA TRP A 7 -22.04 -5.54 -15.90
C TRP A 7 -22.72 -5.20 -14.59
N ASN A 8 -22.99 -6.24 -13.80
CA ASN A 8 -23.36 -6.11 -12.39
C ASN A 8 -22.10 -5.77 -11.60
N GLY A 9 -22.13 -4.63 -10.89
CA GLY A 9 -21.20 -4.38 -9.79
C GLY A 9 -21.49 -5.37 -8.67
N LEU A 10 -20.49 -6.16 -8.31
CA LEU A 10 -20.49 -6.97 -7.10
C LEU A 10 -19.30 -6.54 -6.25
N ALA A 11 -19.62 -5.93 -5.11
CA ALA A 11 -18.70 -5.75 -4.01
C ALA A 11 -18.22 -7.12 -3.52
N LEU A 12 -16.91 -7.34 -3.53
CA LEU A 12 -16.26 -8.47 -2.86
C LEU A 12 -15.81 -8.03 -1.47
N CYS A 13 -16.75 -8.06 -0.54
CA CYS A 13 -16.46 -8.24 0.87
C CYS A 13 -16.48 -9.75 1.18
N ALA A 14 -15.52 -10.17 2.00
CA ALA A 14 -15.53 -11.38 2.83
C ALA A 14 -15.74 -12.72 2.13
N ALA A 15 -14.63 -13.39 1.80
CA ALA A 15 -14.63 -14.84 1.63
C ALA A 15 -14.85 -15.51 2.99
N SER A 16 -16.06 -16.01 3.20
CA SER A 16 -16.42 -16.93 4.27
C SER A 16 -15.75 -18.29 4.03
N PHE A 17 -14.87 -18.73 4.94
CA PHE A 17 -14.43 -20.12 5.00
C PHE A 17 -15.22 -20.88 6.07
N VAL A 18 -16.10 -21.75 5.59
CA VAL A 18 -16.70 -22.83 6.39
C VAL A 18 -15.65 -23.95 6.48
N TRP A 19 -15.08 -24.14 7.67
CA TRP A 19 -14.21 -25.28 7.95
C TRP A 19 -15.04 -26.44 8.50
N ALA A 20 -14.96 -27.58 7.80
CA ALA A 20 -15.50 -28.86 8.24
C ALA A 20 -14.64 -29.42 9.38
N ALA A 21 -15.32 -29.81 10.45
CA ALA A 21 -14.73 -30.33 11.68
C ALA A 21 -14.05 -31.70 11.46
N CYS A 22 -12.75 -31.79 11.77
CA CYS A 22 -12.11 -33.05 12.15
C CYS A 22 -12.13 -33.16 13.68
N ALA A 23 -12.87 -34.14 14.19
CA ALA A 23 -12.91 -34.49 15.61
C ALA A 23 -11.62 -35.21 16.00
N GLY A 24 -10.75 -34.52 16.76
CA GLY A 24 -9.61 -35.11 17.47
C GLY A 24 -9.91 -35.23 18.98
N PRO A 25 -9.21 -36.12 19.71
CA PRO A 25 -9.51 -36.41 21.11
C PRO A 25 -9.27 -35.22 22.04
N THR A 26 -10.28 -34.93 22.84
CA THR A 26 -10.36 -33.86 23.85
C THR A 26 -9.33 -34.07 24.96
N ALA A 27 -8.25 -33.28 24.96
CA ALA A 27 -7.40 -33.12 26.12
C ALA A 27 -8.10 -32.21 27.15
N THR A 28 -8.47 -32.77 28.30
CA THR A 28 -9.08 -32.03 29.41
C THR A 28 -7.99 -31.28 30.17
N PHE A 29 -7.86 -29.97 29.93
CA PHE A 29 -7.01 -29.10 30.74
C PHE A 29 -7.76 -28.65 32.00
N PRO A 30 -7.08 -28.61 33.18
CA PRO A 30 -7.65 -28.03 34.39
C PRO A 30 -7.88 -26.51 34.21
N PRO A 31 -8.92 -25.94 34.85
CA PRO A 31 -9.23 -24.52 34.71
C PRO A 31 -8.11 -23.64 35.31
N PRO A 32 -7.70 -22.56 34.62
CA PRO A 32 -6.79 -21.57 35.19
C PRO A 32 -7.50 -20.81 36.32
N LEU A 33 -6.79 -20.65 37.45
CA LEU A 33 -7.24 -19.83 38.58
C LEU A 33 -7.25 -18.35 38.16
N THR A 34 -8.44 -17.75 38.11
CA THR A 34 -8.65 -16.33 37.83
C THR A 34 -8.35 -15.48 39.08
N PRO A 35 -7.42 -14.51 39.04
CA PRO A 35 -7.40 -13.44 40.03
C PRO A 35 -8.57 -12.48 39.74
N SER A 36 -9.52 -12.42 40.67
CA SER A 36 -10.61 -11.44 40.68
C SER A 36 -10.05 -10.10 41.18
N VAL A 37 -9.84 -9.16 40.26
CA VAL A 37 -9.52 -7.78 40.60
C VAL A 37 -10.77 -6.95 40.39
N THR A 38 -11.36 -6.50 41.49
CA THR A 38 -12.51 -5.60 41.51
C THR A 38 -12.07 -4.18 41.15
N PRO A 39 -12.53 -3.57 40.05
CA PRO A 39 -12.31 -2.14 39.82
C PRO A 39 -13.25 -1.32 40.70
N SER A 40 -12.67 -0.47 41.55
CA SER A 40 -13.37 0.57 42.29
C SER A 40 -13.46 1.82 41.42
N PHE A 41 -14.66 2.18 40.97
CA PHE A 41 -14.89 3.42 40.22
C PHE A 41 -15.15 4.58 41.20
N THR A 42 -14.23 5.54 41.24
CA THR A 42 -14.45 6.82 41.91
C THR A 42 -15.05 7.79 40.90
N VAL A 43 -16.31 8.15 41.09
CA VAL A 43 -16.98 9.22 40.33
C VAL A 43 -16.48 10.56 40.86
N THR A 44 -15.66 11.26 40.08
CA THR A 44 -15.27 12.65 40.37
C THR A 44 -16.15 13.60 39.56
N ALA A 45 -16.72 14.57 40.26
CA ALA A 45 -17.73 15.50 39.78
C ALA A 45 -17.23 16.47 38.69
N SER A 46 -18.18 16.80 37.82
CA SER A 46 -18.19 17.91 36.86
C SER A 46 -17.98 19.26 37.55
N PRO A 47 -17.20 20.17 36.94
CA PRO A 47 -17.75 21.52 36.85
C PRO A 47 -17.44 22.29 35.54
N THR A 48 -18.33 23.25 35.31
CA THR A 48 -18.11 24.58 34.71
C THR A 48 -18.37 24.74 33.21
N ALA A 49 -19.45 25.47 32.94
CA ALA A 49 -19.84 26.02 31.66
C ALA A 49 -18.74 26.89 31.04
N ASN A 50 -18.44 26.62 29.78
CA ASN A 50 -17.53 27.40 28.94
C ASN A 50 -18.30 28.59 28.32
N PRO A 51 -17.83 29.85 28.43
CA PRO A 51 -18.51 30.99 27.82
C PRO A 51 -18.48 30.92 26.29
N THR A 52 -19.65 31.13 25.68
CA THR A 52 -19.84 31.31 24.24
C THR A 52 -19.09 32.55 23.77
N ALA A 53 -17.99 32.36 23.05
CA ALA A 53 -17.31 33.43 22.33
C ALA A 53 -18.11 33.84 21.09
N THR A 54 -18.47 35.12 21.01
CA THR A 54 -19.09 35.75 19.84
C THR A 54 -18.10 35.76 18.68
N ALA A 55 -18.43 35.08 17.58
CA ALA A 55 -17.64 35.08 16.34
C ALA A 55 -17.60 36.49 15.74
N THR A 56 -16.41 37.10 15.70
CA THR A 56 -16.11 38.25 14.84
C THR A 56 -16.03 37.76 13.40
N ALA A 57 -16.84 38.34 12.51
CA ALA A 57 -16.83 38.00 11.09
C ALA A 57 -15.46 38.35 10.49
N GLU A 58 -14.76 37.32 10.02
CA GLU A 58 -13.49 37.45 9.30
C GLU A 58 -13.74 38.14 7.95
N PRO A 59 -12.90 39.11 7.53
CA PRO A 59 -12.99 39.75 6.22
C PRO A 59 -12.93 38.71 5.09
N PRO A 60 -13.65 38.87 3.98
CA PRO A 60 -13.60 37.93 2.87
C PRO A 60 -12.16 37.84 2.34
N THR A 61 -11.54 36.68 2.50
CA THR A 61 -10.24 36.35 1.92
C THR A 61 -10.30 36.57 0.41
N PRO A 62 -9.39 37.36 -0.19
CA PRO A 62 -9.39 37.57 -1.63
C PRO A 62 -9.21 36.23 -2.34
N THR A 63 -10.16 35.90 -3.22
CA THR A 63 -10.09 34.75 -4.12
C THR A 63 -8.88 34.91 -5.03
N VAL A 64 -7.75 34.31 -4.65
CA VAL A 64 -6.55 34.27 -5.48
C VAL A 64 -6.89 33.43 -6.72
N ALA A 65 -6.73 34.03 -7.89
CA ALA A 65 -6.90 33.32 -9.15
C ALA A 65 -6.00 32.07 -9.18
N PRO A 66 -6.48 30.92 -9.67
CA PRO A 66 -5.66 29.71 -9.69
C PRO A 66 -4.39 29.97 -10.49
N SER A 67 -3.24 29.84 -9.83
CA SER A 67 -1.93 29.88 -10.47
C SER A 67 -1.89 28.79 -11.55
N PRO A 68 -1.42 29.08 -12.78
CA PRO A 68 -1.35 28.06 -13.81
C PRO A 68 -0.49 26.90 -13.32
N THR A 69 -1.07 25.70 -13.30
CA THR A 69 -0.34 24.47 -12.98
C THR A 69 0.83 24.36 -13.95
N PRO A 70 2.08 24.33 -13.48
CA PRO A 70 3.23 24.19 -14.37
C PRO A 70 3.06 22.91 -15.19
N LEU A 71 3.30 23.00 -16.50
CA LEU A 71 3.27 21.84 -17.38
C LEU A 71 4.48 20.97 -17.04
N VAL A 72 4.24 19.89 -16.28
CA VAL A 72 5.33 19.00 -15.87
C VAL A 72 5.66 18.08 -17.03
N THR A 73 6.90 18.13 -17.51
CA THR A 73 7.37 17.21 -18.56
C THR A 73 7.61 15.84 -17.93
N PRO A 74 7.12 14.73 -18.52
CA PRO A 74 7.39 13.40 -18.00
C PRO A 74 8.90 13.16 -17.95
N ILE A 75 9.36 12.59 -16.83
CA ILE A 75 10.78 12.40 -16.62
C ILE A 75 11.15 11.01 -17.13
N THR A 76 12.26 10.92 -17.86
CA THR A 76 12.65 9.67 -18.53
C THR A 76 13.81 9.04 -17.80
N ALA A 77 13.70 7.76 -17.43
CA ALA A 77 14.81 6.96 -16.92
C ALA A 77 14.86 5.62 -17.66
N ALA A 78 16.03 5.27 -18.20
CA ALA A 78 16.24 4.05 -18.98
C ALA A 78 15.21 3.82 -20.12
N GLY A 79 14.71 4.89 -20.73
CA GLY A 79 13.71 4.86 -21.80
C GLY A 79 12.26 4.75 -21.31
N LEU A 80 12.01 4.53 -20.02
CA LEU A 80 10.69 4.58 -19.40
C LEU A 80 10.31 6.02 -19.06
N LYS A 81 9.03 6.32 -19.16
CA LYS A 81 8.42 7.57 -18.72
C LYS A 81 7.81 7.39 -17.35
N PHE A 82 8.15 8.29 -16.45
CA PHE A 82 7.55 8.40 -15.12
C PHE A 82 6.61 9.59 -15.11
N ARG A 83 5.39 9.39 -14.61
CA ARG A 83 4.55 10.52 -14.23
C ARG A 83 5.24 11.32 -13.13
N ALA A 84 5.00 12.63 -13.10
CA ALA A 84 5.46 13.44 -11.97
C ALA A 84 4.80 12.94 -10.67
N PRO A 85 5.45 12.98 -9.50
CA PRO A 85 4.88 12.45 -8.26
C PRO A 85 3.49 12.99 -7.91
N VAL A 86 3.24 14.28 -8.19
CA VAL A 86 1.91 14.90 -7.98
C VAL A 86 0.83 14.33 -8.91
N GLU A 87 1.19 13.97 -10.15
CA GLU A 87 0.27 13.34 -11.11
C GLU A 87 0.09 11.85 -10.81
N ALA A 88 1.13 11.18 -10.31
CA ALA A 88 1.04 9.82 -9.78
C ALA A 88 0.10 9.76 -8.56
N ALA A 89 0.13 10.75 -7.67
CA ALA A 89 -0.81 10.89 -6.55
C ALA A 89 -2.28 10.91 -6.99
N GLN A 90 -2.58 11.57 -8.11
CA GLN A 90 -3.93 11.62 -8.67
C GLN A 90 -4.33 10.28 -9.31
N ALA A 91 -3.35 9.48 -9.77
CA ALA A 91 -3.57 8.19 -10.40
C ALA A 91 -3.93 7.07 -9.41
N TRP A 92 -3.67 7.22 -8.11
CA TRP A 92 -3.91 6.15 -7.12
C TRP A 92 -5.35 5.61 -7.12
N ASN A 93 -6.34 6.50 -7.26
CA ASN A 93 -7.77 6.14 -7.26
C ASN A 93 -8.34 5.91 -8.67
N THR A 94 -7.48 5.67 -9.66
CA THR A 94 -7.89 5.42 -11.04
C THR A 94 -7.86 3.92 -11.37
N THR A 95 -8.19 3.57 -12.61
CA THR A 95 -8.21 2.17 -13.09
C THR A 95 -6.83 1.68 -13.56
N ILE A 96 -5.74 2.37 -13.21
CA ILE A 96 -4.39 1.92 -13.56
C ILE A 96 -4.09 0.62 -12.82
N ARG A 97 -3.57 -0.36 -13.54
CA ARG A 97 -3.24 -1.68 -12.99
C ARG A 97 -1.90 -1.64 -12.27
N PHE A 98 -1.79 -2.40 -11.19
CA PHE A 98 -0.50 -2.66 -10.55
C PHE A 98 0.30 -3.70 -11.34
N LEU A 99 1.63 -3.63 -11.29
CA LEU A 99 2.50 -4.63 -11.93
C LEU A 99 2.13 -6.06 -11.54
N GLU A 100 1.87 -6.30 -10.25
CA GLU A 100 1.48 -7.61 -9.72
C GLU A 100 0.18 -8.13 -10.32
N SER A 101 -0.74 -7.24 -10.68
CA SER A 101 -2.02 -7.59 -11.33
C SER A 101 -1.90 -7.78 -12.84
N ALA A 102 -0.83 -7.27 -13.45
CA ALA A 102 -0.50 -7.46 -14.86
C ALA A 102 0.37 -8.69 -15.10
N ALA A 103 1.00 -9.22 -14.04
CA ALA A 103 1.87 -10.38 -14.10
C ALA A 103 1.09 -11.70 -14.21
N PHE A 104 1.74 -12.74 -14.74
CA PHE A 104 1.18 -14.09 -14.78
C PHE A 104 1.22 -14.78 -13.40
N GLU A 105 2.22 -14.43 -12.60
CA GLU A 105 2.49 -15.03 -11.30
C GLU A 105 1.67 -14.38 -10.20
N THR A 106 1.24 -15.20 -9.23
CA THR A 106 0.61 -14.74 -8.00
C THR A 106 1.28 -15.44 -6.82
N TYR A 107 1.50 -14.70 -5.74
CA TYR A 107 2.13 -15.21 -4.53
C TYR A 107 1.20 -15.02 -3.34
N ALA A 108 1.12 -16.03 -2.48
CA ALA A 108 0.41 -15.92 -1.21
C ALA A 108 1.14 -14.97 -0.26
N GLY A 109 0.40 -14.34 0.65
CA GLY A 109 0.97 -13.38 1.62
C GLY A 109 2.05 -14.01 2.51
N GLU A 110 1.87 -15.29 2.90
CA GLU A 110 2.84 -16.07 3.68
C GLU A 110 4.16 -16.25 2.94
N THR A 111 4.10 -16.44 1.62
CA THR A 111 5.28 -16.53 0.76
C THR A 111 5.99 -15.18 0.69
N LEU A 112 5.22 -14.09 0.50
CA LEU A 112 5.77 -12.73 0.41
C LEU A 112 6.41 -12.25 1.73
N SER A 113 6.08 -12.88 2.85
CA SER A 113 6.59 -12.52 4.19
C SER A 113 7.99 -13.07 4.50
N GLN A 114 8.64 -13.82 3.60
CA GLN A 114 9.92 -14.50 3.86
C GLN A 114 11.14 -13.66 3.44
N ALA A 115 12.03 -13.33 4.38
CA ALA A 115 13.26 -12.58 4.07
C ALA A 115 14.26 -13.37 3.24
N GLY A 116 15.07 -12.65 2.44
CA GLY A 116 16.09 -13.22 1.58
C GLY A 116 15.57 -13.85 0.30
N GLN A 117 14.26 -13.72 0.01
CA GLN A 117 13.66 -14.27 -1.21
C GLN A 117 13.65 -13.24 -2.35
N THR A 118 13.67 -13.79 -3.57
CA THR A 118 13.39 -13.04 -4.80
C THR A 118 12.08 -13.56 -5.39
N TYR A 119 11.12 -12.67 -5.59
CA TYR A 119 9.83 -12.94 -6.23
C TYR A 119 9.90 -12.45 -7.66
N ALA A 120 9.73 -13.36 -8.62
CA ALA A 120 9.88 -13.06 -10.04
C ALA A 120 8.51 -12.98 -10.71
N TYR A 121 8.27 -11.90 -11.43
CA TYR A 121 7.04 -11.62 -12.16
C TYR A 121 7.35 -11.43 -13.64
N THR A 122 6.50 -11.98 -14.48
CA THR A 122 6.56 -11.88 -15.93
C THR A 122 5.31 -11.15 -16.42
N ILE A 123 5.50 -10.06 -17.15
CA ILE A 123 4.43 -9.20 -17.65
C ILE A 123 4.59 -9.09 -19.18
N GLN A 124 3.54 -9.42 -19.92
CA GLN A 124 3.50 -9.21 -21.36
C GLN A 124 2.53 -8.10 -21.71
N LEU A 125 3.04 -7.06 -22.37
CA LEU A 125 2.25 -5.92 -22.81
C LEU A 125 1.98 -6.02 -24.30
N ALA A 126 0.71 -5.90 -24.70
CA ALA A 126 0.34 -5.87 -26.12
C ALA A 126 0.56 -4.48 -26.75
N TRP A 127 0.61 -3.44 -25.94
CA TRP A 127 0.85 -2.04 -26.33
C TRP A 127 1.45 -1.28 -25.15
N ASP A 128 1.81 -0.01 -25.36
CA ASP A 128 2.26 0.86 -24.27
C ASP A 128 1.11 1.14 -23.28
N GLU A 129 1.19 0.56 -22.09
CA GLU A 129 0.21 0.70 -21.02
C GLU A 129 0.84 1.37 -19.80
N GLU A 130 0.10 2.24 -19.11
CA GLU A 130 0.54 2.75 -17.82
C GLU A 130 0.32 1.71 -16.73
N LEU A 131 1.38 1.41 -15.98
CA LEU A 131 1.31 0.49 -14.84
C LEU A 131 1.78 1.18 -13.57
N MET A 132 1.16 0.80 -12.45
CA MET A 132 1.56 1.23 -11.12
C MET A 132 2.58 0.26 -10.55
N TRP A 133 3.76 0.78 -10.26
CA TRP A 133 4.83 0.05 -9.62
C TRP A 133 4.95 0.52 -8.18
N ALA A 134 4.45 -0.28 -7.23
CA ALA A 134 4.30 0.13 -5.85
C ALA A 134 4.86 -0.91 -4.88
N ASN A 135 5.37 -0.43 -3.76
CA ASN A 135 5.61 -1.26 -2.58
C ASN A 135 5.28 -0.45 -1.34
N GLY A 136 4.90 -1.10 -0.25
CA GLY A 136 4.39 -0.40 0.92
C GLY A 136 4.33 -1.27 2.15
N TRP A 137 3.92 -0.65 3.24
CA TRP A 137 3.74 -1.28 4.52
C TRP A 137 2.48 -0.75 5.19
N CYS A 138 1.82 -1.62 5.94
CA CYS A 138 0.66 -1.28 6.72
C CYS A 138 0.89 -1.69 8.18
N ALA A 139 0.49 -0.85 9.12
CA ALA A 139 0.52 -1.14 10.54
C ALA A 139 -0.83 -0.82 11.19
N ALA A 140 -1.06 -1.33 12.40
CA ALA A 140 -2.34 -1.18 13.09
C ALA A 140 -2.58 0.24 13.62
N THR A 141 -1.51 0.95 13.97
CA THR A 141 -1.58 2.35 14.42
C THR A 141 -0.63 3.25 13.61
N PRO A 142 -0.87 4.57 13.55
CA PRO A 142 0.04 5.51 12.91
C PRO A 142 1.43 5.49 13.54
N GLU A 143 1.51 5.38 14.87
CA GLU A 143 2.78 5.37 15.60
C GLU A 143 3.61 4.13 15.27
N GLN A 144 2.95 2.97 15.14
CA GLN A 144 3.61 1.75 14.69
C GLN A 144 4.09 1.89 13.24
N LEU A 145 3.24 2.44 12.35
CA LEU A 145 3.62 2.68 10.95
C LEU A 145 4.87 3.55 10.86
N GLU A 146 4.95 4.66 11.61
CA GLU A 146 6.12 5.53 11.61
C GLU A 146 7.38 4.83 12.14
N ALA A 147 7.25 4.12 13.27
CA ALA A 147 8.36 3.42 13.89
C ALA A 147 8.92 2.31 12.99
N GLU A 148 8.04 1.53 12.35
CA GLU A 148 8.44 0.44 11.45
C GLU A 148 8.96 1.01 10.12
N TRP A 149 8.29 1.99 9.52
CA TRP A 149 8.69 2.60 8.26
C TRP A 149 10.09 3.21 8.32
N ALA A 150 10.49 3.79 9.45
CA ALA A 150 11.85 4.29 9.67
C ALA A 150 12.93 3.20 9.59
N THR A 151 12.54 1.93 9.68
CA THR A 151 13.44 0.76 9.57
C THR A 151 13.34 0.03 8.23
N ILE A 152 12.47 0.50 7.33
CA ILE A 152 12.27 -0.03 5.99
C ILE A 152 13.04 0.84 4.99
N SER A 153 13.91 0.21 4.19
CA SER A 153 14.54 0.86 3.03
C SER A 153 14.03 0.22 1.75
N MET A 154 13.62 1.04 0.78
CA MET A 154 13.12 0.57 -0.53
C MET A 154 13.93 1.18 -1.66
N VAL A 155 14.57 0.34 -2.47
CA VAL A 155 15.29 0.74 -3.68
C VAL A 155 14.56 0.23 -4.90
N PHE A 156 14.10 1.16 -5.73
CA PHE A 156 13.48 0.90 -7.02
C PHE A 156 14.58 0.98 -8.09
N SER A 157 14.64 0.04 -9.03
CA SER A 157 15.64 0.06 -10.11
C SER A 157 15.06 -0.39 -11.45
N VAL A 158 15.58 0.19 -12.54
CA VAL A 158 15.25 -0.17 -13.93
C VAL A 158 16.53 -0.64 -14.61
N ASN A 159 16.53 -1.87 -15.13
CA ASN A 159 17.70 -2.49 -15.76
C ASN A 159 18.97 -2.45 -14.88
N GLY A 160 18.78 -2.56 -13.56
CA GLY A 160 19.86 -2.49 -12.56
C GLY A 160 20.25 -1.07 -12.11
N GLU A 161 19.74 -0.02 -12.75
CA GLU A 161 20.01 1.36 -12.37
C GLU A 161 18.97 1.88 -11.37
N PRO A 162 19.38 2.44 -10.21
CA PRO A 162 18.45 2.99 -9.24
C PRO A 162 17.61 4.13 -9.80
N VAL A 163 16.32 4.13 -9.47
CA VAL A 163 15.38 5.21 -9.76
C VAL A 163 15.50 6.25 -8.65
N ALA A 164 15.76 7.50 -9.03
CA ALA A 164 15.85 8.61 -8.08
C ALA A 164 14.53 8.85 -7.34
N ASP A 165 14.64 9.29 -6.09
CA ASP A 165 13.52 9.51 -5.18
C ASP A 165 12.48 10.51 -5.73
N GLU A 166 12.91 11.49 -6.53
CA GLU A 166 12.05 12.47 -7.18
C GLU A 166 11.07 11.89 -8.22
N PHE A 167 11.25 10.63 -8.64
CA PHE A 167 10.30 9.91 -9.50
C PHE A 167 9.24 9.14 -8.72
N LEU A 168 9.39 9.05 -7.40
CA LEU A 168 8.57 8.20 -6.56
C LEU A 168 7.60 9.08 -5.75
N ALA A 169 6.31 8.77 -5.86
CA ALA A 169 5.28 9.33 -5.01
C ALA A 169 5.17 8.53 -3.72
N VAL A 170 4.66 9.19 -2.68
CA VAL A 170 4.21 8.57 -1.44
C VAL A 170 2.70 8.69 -1.38
N TYR A 171 2.02 7.61 -1.06
CA TYR A 171 0.60 7.60 -0.78
C TYR A 171 0.38 7.02 0.61
N GLU A 172 -0.49 7.65 1.38
CA GLU A 172 -0.90 7.19 2.69
C GLU A 172 -2.41 7.02 2.70
N ALA A 173 -2.87 5.91 3.27
CA ALA A 173 -4.28 5.69 3.50
C ALA A 173 -4.52 5.10 4.87
N GLN A 174 -5.66 5.49 5.44
CA GLN A 174 -6.26 4.82 6.56
C GLN A 174 -7.37 3.91 6.03
N GLY A 175 -7.18 2.61 6.14
CA GLY A 175 -8.23 1.61 5.95
C GLY A 175 -9.09 1.47 7.22
N ALA A 176 -10.01 0.50 7.21
CA ALA A 176 -10.88 0.25 8.36
C ALA A 176 -10.12 -0.14 9.64
N GLN A 177 -8.93 -0.74 9.51
CA GLN A 177 -8.16 -1.29 10.64
C GLN A 177 -6.65 -1.06 10.55
N MET A 178 -6.15 -0.50 9.44
CA MET A 178 -4.72 -0.40 9.17
C MET A 178 -4.40 0.98 8.60
N PHE A 179 -3.22 1.48 8.95
CA PHE A 179 -2.59 2.66 8.37
C PHE A 179 -1.52 2.17 7.42
N CYS A 180 -1.61 2.57 6.17
CA CYS A 180 -0.74 2.10 5.12
C CYS A 180 0.02 3.27 4.49
N ARG A 181 1.29 3.04 4.20
CA ARG A 181 2.14 3.94 3.43
C ARG A 181 2.74 3.16 2.27
N TRP A 182 2.62 3.73 1.08
CA TRP A 182 3.17 3.17 -0.16
C TRP A 182 4.13 4.15 -0.80
N ARG A 183 5.19 3.59 -1.36
CA ARG A 183 6.10 4.27 -2.28
C ARG A 183 5.90 3.68 -3.67
N TYR A 184 5.71 4.54 -4.67
CA TYR A 184 5.32 4.05 -5.99
C TYR A 184 5.65 5.02 -7.12
N ALA A 185 5.64 4.48 -8.34
CA ALA A 185 5.66 5.23 -9.59
C ALA A 185 4.51 4.78 -10.49
N VAL A 186 4.07 5.67 -11.38
CA VAL A 186 3.25 5.31 -12.54
C VAL A 186 4.16 5.37 -13.76
N VAL A 187 4.34 4.23 -14.41
CA VAL A 187 5.35 3.99 -15.42
C VAL A 187 4.70 3.68 -16.76
N SER A 188 5.22 4.25 -17.83
CA SER A 188 4.77 4.06 -19.21
C SER A 188 5.92 4.27 -20.20
N GLY A 189 5.62 4.30 -21.50
CA GLY A 189 6.64 4.45 -22.53
C GLY A 189 7.58 3.25 -22.60
N TRP A 190 7.07 2.04 -22.35
CA TRP A 190 7.87 0.81 -22.31
C TRP A 190 8.65 0.66 -23.63
N PRO A 191 9.99 0.48 -23.60
CA PRO A 191 10.75 0.22 -24.82
C PRO A 191 10.40 -1.17 -25.39
N ALA A 192 10.66 -1.38 -26.69
CA ALA A 192 10.51 -2.71 -27.28
C ALA A 192 11.55 -3.68 -26.69
N GLY A 193 11.17 -4.94 -26.53
CA GLY A 193 11.96 -5.97 -25.86
C GLY A 193 11.65 -6.08 -24.38
N VAL A 194 12.62 -6.58 -23.62
CA VAL A 194 12.48 -6.84 -22.17
C VAL A 194 13.02 -5.66 -21.37
N THR A 195 12.19 -5.11 -20.50
CA THR A 195 12.56 -4.16 -19.46
C THR A 195 12.56 -4.88 -18.12
N GLN A 196 13.67 -4.80 -17.37
CA GLN A 196 13.75 -5.35 -16.02
C GLN A 196 13.47 -4.26 -15.00
N LEU A 197 12.55 -4.51 -14.08
CA LEU A 197 12.33 -3.67 -12.91
C LEU A 197 12.68 -4.48 -11.67
N SER A 198 13.15 -3.83 -10.62
CA SER A 198 13.32 -4.48 -9.33
C SER A 198 13.03 -3.55 -8.16
N THR A 199 12.29 -4.03 -7.16
CA THR A 199 12.16 -3.38 -5.86
C THR A 199 12.89 -4.21 -4.81
N ALA A 200 13.97 -3.68 -4.25
CA ALA A 200 14.61 -4.26 -3.08
C ALA A 200 14.06 -3.61 -1.81
N VAL A 201 13.41 -4.39 -0.95
CA VAL A 201 12.85 -3.96 0.33
C VAL A 201 13.71 -4.55 1.43
N THR A 202 14.37 -3.71 2.21
CA THR A 202 15.24 -4.11 3.32
C THR A 202 14.60 -3.73 4.64
N LEU A 203 14.39 -4.73 5.49
CA LEU A 203 13.91 -4.60 6.86
C LEU A 203 15.10 -4.67 7.81
N ALA A 204 15.46 -3.56 8.47
CA ALA A 204 16.61 -3.53 9.38
C ALA A 204 16.40 -4.36 10.66
N GLN A 205 15.14 -4.56 11.04
CA GLN A 205 14.72 -5.39 12.15
C GLN A 205 13.42 -6.14 11.78
N PRO A 206 13.04 -7.20 12.51
CA PRO A 206 11.74 -7.82 12.30
C PRO A 206 10.59 -6.84 12.59
N ILE A 207 9.56 -6.86 11.75
CA ILE A 207 8.33 -6.04 11.91
C ILE A 207 7.09 -6.93 11.86
N THR A 208 5.92 -6.44 12.30
CA THR A 208 4.71 -7.27 12.39
C THR A 208 3.45 -6.54 11.95
N ASP A 209 2.63 -7.17 11.12
CA ASP A 209 1.32 -6.63 10.70
C ASP A 209 0.18 -7.07 11.64
N GLU A 210 0.51 -7.33 12.91
CA GLU A 210 -0.28 -8.04 13.93
C GLU A 210 -0.54 -9.52 13.66
N THR A 211 -0.70 -9.93 12.41
CA THR A 211 -1.01 -11.32 12.04
C THR A 211 0.24 -12.14 11.73
N ARG A 212 1.28 -11.48 11.24
CA ARG A 212 2.50 -12.09 10.71
C ARG A 212 3.71 -11.26 11.08
N THR A 213 4.77 -11.95 11.48
CA THR A 213 6.10 -11.37 11.67
C THR A 213 6.92 -11.52 10.40
N TYR A 214 7.50 -10.43 9.95
CA TYR A 214 8.37 -10.34 8.79
C TYR A 214 9.81 -10.25 9.33
N PRO A 215 10.66 -11.25 9.08
CA PRO A 215 12.03 -11.26 9.59
C PRO A 215 12.87 -10.16 8.96
N ALA A 216 13.91 -9.70 9.67
CA ALA A 216 14.89 -8.77 9.10
C ALA A 216 15.59 -9.37 7.88
N GLY A 217 15.94 -8.51 6.92
CA GLY A 217 16.63 -8.89 5.69
C GLY A 217 16.09 -8.17 4.47
N THR A 218 16.64 -8.52 3.31
CA THR A 218 16.24 -7.94 2.02
C THR A 218 15.37 -8.90 1.24
N HIS A 219 14.25 -8.41 0.74
CA HIS A 219 13.37 -9.09 -0.20
C HIS A 219 13.44 -8.37 -1.54
N VAL A 220 13.44 -9.11 -2.64
CA VAL A 220 13.50 -8.50 -3.97
C VAL A 220 12.28 -8.91 -4.78
N TYR A 221 11.57 -7.93 -5.32
CA TYR A 221 10.51 -8.14 -6.30
C TYR A 221 11.12 -7.80 -7.66
N GLN A 222 11.26 -8.79 -8.55
CA GLN A 222 11.80 -8.61 -9.90
C GLN A 222 10.68 -8.75 -10.92
N TYR A 223 10.59 -7.82 -11.86
CA TYR A 223 9.59 -7.81 -12.92
C TYR A 223 10.29 -7.81 -14.27
N GLN A 224 9.94 -8.76 -15.12
CA GLN A 224 10.33 -8.79 -16.53
C GLN A 224 9.13 -8.33 -17.36
N VAL A 225 9.19 -7.10 -17.85
CA VAL A 225 8.14 -6.50 -18.68
C VAL A 225 8.56 -6.60 -20.13
N GLU A 226 7.87 -7.41 -20.90
CA GLU A 226 8.12 -7.58 -22.33
C GLU A 226 7.09 -6.80 -23.16
N ARG A 227 7.59 -5.97 -24.07
CA ARG A 227 6.79 -5.29 -25.09
C ARG A 227 7.27 -5.72 -26.49
N PRO A 228 6.38 -6.14 -27.40
CA PRO A 228 6.75 -6.49 -28.76
C PRO A 228 7.32 -5.31 -29.55
#